data_AF-A0A174B227-F1
#
_entry.id   AF-A0A174B227-F1
#
_cell.length_a   1.000
_cell.length_b   1.000
_cell.length_c   1.000
_cell.angle_alpha   90.00
_cell.angle_beta   90.00
_cell.angle_gamma   90.00
#
_symmetry.space_group_name_H-M   'P 1'
#
loop_
_entity.id
_entity.type
_entity.pdbx_description
1 polymer ?
#
loop_
_entity_poly.entity_id
_entity_poly.type
_entity_poly.pdbx_seq_one_letter_code
_entity_poly.pdbx_strand_id
1 'polypeptide(L)'
;MTKYLLKRILHGLVSIVIVVALVMIMIYTMLDRNLVFAGDTKYSHTSNNARVAYKYSKWEDYGYLDYVTYSDWLNELVSSGELTEEERSAVVGFGRTKAQDSEQVSEYVKKFTKYYKSQGYTVVRKDAVMMNKKKYADGGQQQLFAYKDVPLASRMGKYFANLITIDDINNVEDIVGERGLTFTLHDPVYGGEKFSPAIIGNGTTHKYLLYFDSKFPFVHQNIVTINLGTSYTVNQGVDVFSTMTSHQGSYIKSTVTYPTGLVEESADNLHTATYMQGSRESSLLYADRYEDDYTNVATYKTGKSKVGYSFVIGLIAVIMSYLIGVPLGILMARKKDKLVDKIGTLYIVFIIAVPSLAYIFLFKAIGGSFGLPTTFDMESPSRLMYILPIVSLALPSIANLMKWIRRYMIDQMNSDYVKFARSGGLTEGEIFTRHILKNAAIPIIQGIPAAVLGALTGAIITERVYVVPGIGNLLTEAINKYDNGVIVGGTLFYAILTVTSLILGDVLMAMVDPRISFSTKDR
;
A
#
# COMPACT_ATOMS: atom_id res chain seq x y z
N MET A 1 -10.71 31.71 -3.28
CA MET A 1 -9.81 30.54 -3.24
C MET A 1 -10.35 29.43 -2.34
N THR A 2 -10.73 29.69 -1.08
CA THR A 2 -11.20 28.64 -0.14
C THR A 2 -12.38 27.81 -0.66
N LYS A 3 -13.44 28.44 -1.18
CA LYS A 3 -14.61 27.71 -1.76
C LYS A 3 -14.22 26.80 -2.92
N TYR A 4 -13.29 27.25 -3.77
CA TYR A 4 -12.77 26.45 -4.88
C TYR A 4 -11.97 25.25 -4.37
N LEU A 5 -11.05 25.46 -3.43
CA LEU A 5 -10.24 24.38 -2.84
C LEU A 5 -11.12 23.35 -2.13
N LEU A 6 -12.10 23.78 -1.33
CA LEU A 6 -13.07 22.88 -0.70
C LEU A 6 -13.85 22.06 -1.74
N LYS A 7 -14.36 22.72 -2.78
CA LYS A 7 -15.05 22.02 -3.87
C LYS A 7 -14.12 21.02 -4.54
N ARG A 8 -12.87 21.38 -4.80
CA ARG A 8 -11.91 20.50 -5.49
C ARG A 8 -11.48 19.32 -4.61
N ILE A 9 -11.30 19.52 -3.31
CA ILE A 9 -11.09 18.43 -2.34
C ILE A 9 -12.27 17.48 -2.36
N LEU A 10 -13.52 17.98 -2.29
CA LEU A 10 -14.72 17.14 -2.32
C LEU A 10 -14.83 16.33 -3.62
N HIS A 11 -14.60 16.96 -4.79
CA HIS A 11 -14.61 16.24 -6.07
C HIS A 11 -13.46 15.22 -6.14
N GLY A 12 -12.31 15.55 -5.57
CA GLY A 12 -11.16 14.65 -5.43
C GLY A 12 -11.50 13.41 -4.62
N LEU A 13 -12.13 13.58 -3.44
CA LEU A 13 -12.57 12.46 -2.59
C LEU A 13 -13.58 11.56 -3.31
N VAL A 14 -14.57 12.15 -3.97
CA VAL A 14 -15.54 11.38 -4.79
C VAL A 14 -14.84 10.62 -5.92
N SER A 15 -13.86 11.24 -6.58
CA SER A 15 -13.08 10.60 -7.64
C SER A 15 -12.26 9.42 -7.12
N ILE A 16 -11.66 9.53 -5.93
CA ILE A 16 -10.92 8.44 -5.29
C ILE A 16 -11.86 7.25 -5.05
N VAL A 17 -13.05 7.48 -4.49
CA VAL A 17 -14.04 6.44 -4.24
C VAL A 17 -14.45 5.75 -5.56
N ILE A 18 -14.70 6.52 -6.61
CA ILE A 18 -15.07 5.97 -7.92
C ILE A 18 -13.96 5.10 -8.50
N VAL A 19 -12.70 5.56 -8.46
CA VAL A 19 -11.55 4.80 -9.00
C VAL A 19 -11.37 3.49 -8.25
N VAL A 20 -11.44 3.50 -6.92
CA VAL A 20 -11.37 2.29 -6.10
C VAL A 20 -12.55 1.36 -6.39
N ALA A 21 -13.76 1.91 -6.53
CA ALA A 21 -14.95 1.13 -6.88
C ALA A 21 -14.80 0.42 -8.23
N LEU A 22 -14.27 1.10 -9.26
CA LEU A 22 -14.02 0.50 -10.58
C LEU A 22 -13.03 -0.67 -10.50
N VAL A 23 -11.95 -0.53 -9.72
CA VAL A 23 -10.99 -1.62 -9.50
C VAL A 23 -11.63 -2.78 -8.74
N MET A 24 -12.41 -2.50 -7.70
CA MET A 24 -13.13 -3.53 -6.96
C MET A 24 -14.18 -4.25 -7.83
N ILE A 25 -14.88 -3.54 -8.74
CA ILE A 25 -15.78 -4.16 -9.73
C ILE A 25 -14.98 -5.15 -10.59
N MET A 26 -13.87 -4.70 -11.16
CA MET A 26 -13.04 -5.54 -12.03
C MET A 26 -12.58 -6.82 -11.31
N ILE A 27 -12.10 -6.68 -10.08
CA ILE A 27 -11.61 -7.81 -9.28
C ILE A 27 -12.74 -8.75 -8.86
N TYR A 28 -13.80 -8.23 -8.26
CA TYR A 28 -14.79 -9.05 -7.57
C TYR A 28 -15.96 -9.50 -8.45
N THR A 29 -16.06 -8.97 -9.68
CA THR A 29 -17.14 -9.34 -10.61
C THR A 29 -16.64 -9.89 -11.95
N MET A 30 -15.50 -9.40 -12.46
CA MET A 30 -15.02 -9.77 -13.80
C MET A 30 -13.94 -10.87 -13.77
N LEU A 31 -13.21 -11.02 -12.66
CA LEU A 31 -12.19 -12.07 -12.51
C LEU A 31 -12.76 -13.32 -11.83
N ASP A 32 -12.24 -14.48 -12.23
CA ASP A 32 -12.52 -15.74 -11.54
C ASP A 32 -11.86 -15.71 -10.15
N ARG A 33 -12.69 -15.76 -9.10
CA ARG A 33 -12.24 -15.83 -7.70
C ARG A 33 -11.40 -17.05 -7.36
N ASN A 34 -11.30 -18.07 -8.22
CA ASN A 34 -10.37 -19.19 -8.01
C ASN A 34 -8.91 -18.82 -8.36
N LEU A 35 -8.66 -17.71 -9.05
CA LEU A 35 -7.31 -17.29 -9.43
C LEU A 35 -6.43 -16.97 -8.22
N VAL A 36 -7.02 -16.61 -7.07
CA VAL A 36 -6.29 -16.41 -5.80
C VAL A 36 -5.56 -17.68 -5.33
N PHE A 37 -5.94 -18.86 -5.83
CA PHE A 37 -5.29 -20.14 -5.51
C PHE A 37 -4.19 -20.54 -6.50
N ALA A 38 -3.95 -19.77 -7.56
CA ALA A 38 -3.00 -20.15 -8.62
C ALA A 38 -1.58 -20.41 -8.09
N GLY A 39 -1.18 -19.72 -7.01
CA GLY A 39 0.11 -19.90 -6.32
C GLY A 39 0.01 -20.50 -4.91
N ASP A 40 -1.15 -21.00 -4.48
CA ASP A 40 -1.35 -21.51 -3.12
C ASP A 40 -0.96 -23.00 -3.03
N THR A 41 0.21 -23.27 -2.45
CA THR A 41 0.71 -24.63 -2.26
C THR A 41 -0.10 -25.45 -1.25
N LYS A 42 -0.74 -24.80 -0.26
CA LYS A 42 -1.62 -25.48 0.68
C LYS A 42 -2.90 -25.92 -0.02
N TYR A 43 -3.45 -25.09 -0.90
CA TYR A 43 -4.58 -25.46 -1.74
C TYR A 43 -4.26 -26.67 -2.63
N SER A 44 -3.09 -26.67 -3.29
CA SER A 44 -2.70 -27.75 -4.20
C SER A 44 -2.46 -29.09 -3.50
N HIS A 45 -1.91 -29.07 -2.28
CA HIS A 45 -1.64 -30.28 -1.48
C HIS A 45 -2.84 -30.78 -0.68
N THR A 46 -3.83 -29.93 -0.39
CA THR A 46 -5.05 -30.36 0.31
C THR A 46 -5.96 -31.11 -0.67
N SER A 47 -6.62 -32.19 -0.25
CA SER A 47 -7.50 -33.01 -1.11
C SER A 47 -8.95 -33.07 -0.60
N ASN A 48 -9.85 -33.58 -1.45
CA ASN A 48 -11.25 -33.91 -1.12
C ASN A 48 -12.02 -32.75 -0.42
N ASN A 49 -12.79 -33.06 0.64
CA ASN A 49 -13.65 -32.12 1.33
C ASN A 49 -12.85 -31.06 2.10
N ALA A 50 -11.66 -31.41 2.61
CA ALA A 50 -10.76 -30.45 3.23
C ALA A 50 -10.34 -29.35 2.24
N ARG A 51 -10.12 -29.68 0.95
CA ARG A 51 -9.85 -28.67 -0.09
C ARG A 51 -11.04 -27.74 -0.27
N VAL A 52 -12.26 -28.28 -0.22
CA VAL A 52 -13.49 -27.48 -0.32
C VAL A 52 -13.61 -26.53 0.87
N ALA A 53 -13.51 -27.03 2.10
CA ALA A 53 -13.58 -26.20 3.31
C ALA A 53 -12.50 -25.11 3.31
N TYR A 54 -11.26 -25.47 3.00
CA TYR A 54 -10.15 -24.52 2.85
C TYR A 54 -10.44 -23.44 1.79
N LYS A 55 -11.03 -23.83 0.65
CA LYS A 55 -11.41 -22.88 -0.40
C LYS A 55 -12.41 -21.83 0.09
N TYR A 56 -13.45 -22.25 0.81
CA TYR A 56 -14.48 -21.31 1.30
C TYR A 56 -13.96 -20.42 2.41
N SER A 57 -13.18 -20.95 3.35
CA SER A 57 -12.48 -20.16 4.36
C SER A 57 -11.55 -19.12 3.70
N LYS A 58 -10.83 -19.47 2.64
CA LYS A 58 -10.03 -18.49 1.90
C LYS A 58 -10.86 -17.48 1.12
N TRP A 59 -12.01 -17.85 0.58
CA TRP A 59 -12.89 -16.86 -0.03
C TRP A 59 -13.45 -15.87 1.00
N GLU A 60 -13.66 -16.29 2.24
CA GLU A 60 -13.99 -15.38 3.33
C GLU A 60 -12.85 -14.44 3.69
N ASP A 61 -11.62 -14.95 3.88
CA ASP A 61 -10.42 -14.13 4.14
C ASP A 61 -10.28 -12.99 3.10
N TYR A 62 -10.51 -13.29 1.82
CA TYR A 62 -10.42 -12.32 0.72
C TYR A 62 -11.71 -11.48 0.53
N GLY A 63 -12.69 -11.61 1.41
CA GLY A 63 -13.93 -10.83 1.42
C GLY A 63 -14.92 -11.17 0.30
N TYR A 64 -14.84 -12.37 -0.30
CA TYR A 64 -15.77 -12.81 -1.33
C TYR A 64 -17.14 -13.24 -0.80
N LEU A 65 -17.15 -13.88 0.36
CA LEU A 65 -18.35 -14.43 0.97
C LEU A 65 -18.20 -14.40 2.48
N ASP A 66 -19.32 -14.53 3.16
CA ASP A 66 -19.40 -14.89 4.56
C ASP A 66 -19.46 -16.42 4.65
N TYR A 67 -18.67 -17.03 5.54
CA TYR A 67 -18.53 -18.48 5.66
C TYR A 67 -18.62 -18.90 7.13
N VAL A 68 -19.63 -19.70 7.46
CA VAL A 68 -19.82 -20.18 8.82
C VAL A 68 -19.82 -21.70 8.83
N THR A 69 -18.94 -22.31 9.62
CA THR A 69 -18.96 -23.75 9.81
C THR A 69 -20.03 -24.15 10.84
N TYR A 70 -20.52 -25.39 10.74
CA TYR A 70 -21.43 -25.92 11.74
C TYR A 70 -20.82 -25.94 13.15
N SER A 71 -19.50 -26.16 13.25
CA SER A 71 -18.80 -26.11 14.53
C SER A 71 -18.78 -24.69 15.12
N ASP A 72 -18.55 -23.67 14.31
CA ASP A 72 -18.49 -22.28 14.78
C ASP A 72 -19.86 -21.82 15.28
N TRP A 73 -20.93 -22.18 14.54
CA TRP A 73 -22.31 -21.92 14.99
C TRP A 73 -22.65 -22.60 16.31
N LEU A 74 -22.21 -23.85 16.51
CA LEU A 74 -22.42 -24.53 17.80
C LEU A 74 -21.64 -23.84 18.93
N ASN A 75 -20.41 -23.37 18.67
CA ASN A 75 -19.62 -22.63 19.64
C ASN A 75 -20.32 -21.30 20.01
N GLU A 76 -20.91 -20.60 19.04
CA GLU A 76 -21.70 -19.38 19.26
C GLU A 76 -22.91 -19.65 20.17
N LEU A 77 -23.61 -20.77 19.98
CA LEU A 77 -24.70 -21.18 20.88
C LEU A 77 -24.21 -21.43 22.31
N VAL A 78 -23.04 -22.06 22.48
CA VAL A 78 -22.43 -22.23 23.81
C VAL A 78 -22.11 -20.88 24.44
N SER A 79 -21.48 -19.97 23.70
CA SER A 79 -21.16 -18.63 24.19
C SER A 79 -22.40 -17.81 24.56
N SER A 80 -23.52 -18.01 23.85
CA SER A 80 -24.81 -17.35 24.17
C SER A 80 -25.58 -17.98 25.34
N GLY A 81 -25.15 -19.15 25.82
CA GLY A 81 -25.85 -19.93 26.85
C GLY A 81 -27.06 -20.73 26.35
N GLU A 82 -27.28 -20.79 25.04
CA GLU A 82 -28.36 -21.58 24.41
C GLU A 82 -28.04 -23.09 24.31
N LEU A 83 -26.77 -23.47 24.51
CA LEU A 83 -26.27 -24.85 24.43
C LEU A 83 -25.21 -25.09 25.50
N THR A 84 -25.20 -26.26 26.16
CA THR A 84 -24.08 -26.61 27.07
C THR A 84 -22.90 -27.24 26.32
N GLU A 85 -21.72 -27.21 26.93
CA GLU A 85 -20.51 -27.81 26.33
C GLU A 85 -20.64 -29.34 26.17
N GLU A 86 -21.37 -30.00 27.07
CA GLU A 86 -21.71 -31.43 26.98
C GLU A 86 -22.63 -31.70 25.78
N GLU A 87 -23.67 -30.87 25.59
CA GLU A 87 -24.60 -30.99 24.48
C GLU A 87 -23.91 -30.72 23.13
N ARG A 88 -23.06 -29.69 23.07
CA ARG A 88 -22.21 -29.38 21.92
C ARG A 88 -21.36 -30.59 21.54
N SER A 89 -20.68 -31.20 22.51
CA SER A 89 -19.82 -32.36 22.30
C SER A 89 -20.58 -33.56 21.72
N ALA A 90 -21.86 -33.71 22.06
CA ALA A 90 -22.72 -34.78 21.54
C ALA A 90 -23.16 -34.55 20.07
N VAL A 91 -23.21 -33.29 19.60
CA VAL A 91 -23.78 -32.96 18.28
C VAL A 91 -22.77 -32.39 17.28
N VAL A 92 -21.56 -32.02 17.71
CA VAL A 92 -20.49 -31.49 16.84
C VAL A 92 -19.97 -32.55 15.87
N GLY A 93 -19.92 -33.81 16.30
CA GLY A 93 -19.55 -34.96 15.47
C GLY A 93 -20.75 -35.53 14.73
N PHE A 94 -20.91 -35.19 13.45
CA PHE A 94 -22.00 -35.70 12.60
C PHE A 94 -21.56 -36.89 11.73
N GLY A 95 -22.53 -37.67 11.26
CA GLY A 95 -22.31 -38.92 10.54
C GLY A 95 -21.63 -38.73 9.17
N ARG A 96 -20.93 -39.77 8.71
CA ARG A 96 -20.22 -39.75 7.40
C ARG A 96 -21.16 -39.47 6.24
N THR A 97 -22.41 -39.89 6.37
CA THR A 97 -23.51 -39.56 5.46
C THR A 97 -24.67 -39.04 6.27
N LYS A 98 -25.58 -38.28 5.64
CA LYS A 98 -26.80 -37.78 6.30
C LYS A 98 -27.63 -38.89 6.97
N ALA A 99 -27.64 -40.10 6.41
CA ALA A 99 -28.39 -41.23 6.96
C ALA A 99 -27.77 -41.83 8.23
N GLN A 100 -26.52 -41.46 8.55
CA GLN A 100 -25.79 -41.95 9.73
C GLN A 100 -25.75 -40.93 10.87
N ASP A 101 -26.46 -39.81 10.74
CA ASP A 101 -26.60 -38.84 11.82
C ASP A 101 -27.46 -39.44 12.94
N SER A 102 -27.08 -39.19 14.20
CA SER A 102 -27.98 -39.46 15.32
C SER A 102 -29.23 -38.58 15.22
N GLU A 103 -30.27 -38.92 15.97
CA GLU A 103 -31.50 -38.13 15.98
C GLU A 103 -31.26 -36.69 16.45
N GLN A 104 -30.44 -36.52 17.49
CA GLN A 104 -30.01 -35.21 17.99
C GLN A 104 -29.22 -34.43 16.94
N VAL A 105 -28.22 -35.03 16.29
CA VAL A 105 -27.45 -34.39 15.21
C VAL A 105 -28.39 -33.97 14.08
N SER A 106 -29.31 -34.84 13.68
CA SER A 106 -30.29 -34.55 12.62
C SER A 106 -31.17 -33.34 12.97
N GLU A 107 -31.54 -33.17 14.24
CA GLU A 107 -32.30 -32.01 14.71
C GLU A 107 -31.47 -30.72 14.63
N TYR A 108 -30.24 -30.72 15.16
CA TYR A 108 -29.37 -29.54 15.12
C TYR A 108 -28.95 -29.17 13.70
N VAL A 109 -28.68 -30.14 12.83
CA VAL A 109 -28.42 -29.89 11.40
C VAL A 109 -29.63 -29.26 10.73
N LYS A 110 -30.87 -29.66 11.09
CA LYS A 110 -32.10 -29.00 10.60
C LYS A 110 -32.23 -27.58 11.15
N LYS A 111 -31.92 -27.34 12.43
CA LYS A 111 -31.92 -26.00 13.06
C LYS A 111 -30.92 -25.09 12.35
N PHE A 112 -29.67 -25.51 12.21
CA PHE A 112 -28.62 -24.82 11.45
C PHE A 112 -29.08 -24.50 10.02
N THR A 113 -29.61 -25.51 9.32
CA THR A 113 -30.06 -25.33 7.93
C THR A 113 -31.20 -24.32 7.83
N LYS A 114 -32.18 -24.38 8.73
CA LYS A 114 -33.34 -23.48 8.74
C LYS A 114 -32.91 -22.05 9.07
N TYR A 115 -32.07 -21.88 10.09
CA TYR A 115 -31.54 -20.58 10.52
C TYR A 115 -30.81 -19.88 9.36
N TYR A 116 -29.77 -20.50 8.81
CA TYR A 116 -28.95 -19.88 7.78
C TYR A 116 -29.69 -19.68 6.45
N LYS A 117 -30.56 -20.62 6.05
CA LYS A 117 -31.41 -20.40 4.86
C LYS A 117 -32.38 -19.23 5.05
N SER A 118 -32.92 -19.03 6.25
CA SER A 118 -33.82 -17.90 6.53
C SER A 118 -33.11 -16.54 6.40
N GLN A 119 -31.79 -16.50 6.59
CA GLN A 119 -30.95 -15.31 6.40
C GLN A 119 -30.37 -15.18 4.98
N GLY A 120 -30.75 -16.09 4.07
CA GLY A 120 -30.33 -16.08 2.66
C GLY A 120 -28.96 -16.73 2.40
N TYR A 121 -28.47 -17.59 3.29
CA TYR A 121 -27.26 -18.37 3.07
C TYR A 121 -27.57 -19.66 2.29
N THR A 122 -26.57 -20.13 1.57
CA THR A 122 -26.54 -21.47 0.98
C THR A 122 -25.88 -22.43 1.96
N VAL A 123 -26.59 -23.48 2.35
CA VAL A 123 -26.09 -24.51 3.27
C VAL A 123 -25.59 -25.70 2.46
N VAL A 124 -24.34 -26.09 2.70
CA VAL A 124 -23.66 -27.17 2.00
C VAL A 124 -23.26 -28.25 2.98
N ARG A 125 -23.72 -29.48 2.72
CA ARG A 125 -23.20 -30.69 3.36
C ARG A 125 -22.38 -31.49 2.35
N LYS A 126 -21.18 -31.88 2.75
CA LYS A 126 -20.34 -32.83 2.03
C LYS A 126 -20.24 -34.10 2.86
N ASP A 127 -20.72 -35.20 2.31
CA ASP A 127 -20.54 -36.52 2.90
C ASP A 127 -19.06 -36.94 2.83
N ALA A 128 -18.66 -37.83 3.72
CA ALA A 128 -17.28 -38.25 3.83
C ALA A 128 -16.85 -39.07 2.61
N VAL A 129 -15.66 -38.76 2.10
CA VAL A 129 -14.97 -39.53 1.07
C VAL A 129 -14.11 -40.59 1.75
N MET A 130 -14.38 -41.85 1.44
CA MET A 130 -13.72 -43.00 2.05
C MET A 130 -12.67 -43.59 1.11
N MET A 131 -11.48 -43.91 1.62
CA MET A 131 -10.48 -44.69 0.87
C MET A 131 -10.87 -46.17 0.83
N ASN A 132 -11.43 -46.66 1.95
CA ASN A 132 -12.01 -47.99 2.08
C ASN A 132 -13.08 -47.98 3.18
N LYS A 133 -13.74 -49.13 3.44
CA LYS A 133 -14.85 -49.21 4.42
C LYS A 133 -14.52 -48.68 5.83
N LYS A 134 -13.25 -48.68 6.24
CA LYS A 134 -12.83 -48.31 7.60
C LYS A 134 -12.06 -46.98 7.67
N LYS A 135 -11.48 -46.50 6.56
CA LYS A 135 -10.55 -45.35 6.55
C LYS A 135 -11.03 -44.25 5.59
N TYR A 136 -11.03 -43.01 6.07
CA TYR A 136 -11.25 -41.83 5.24
C TYR A 136 -10.17 -41.72 4.15
N ALA A 137 -10.56 -41.21 2.98
CA ALA A 137 -9.59 -40.67 2.04
C ALA A 137 -8.92 -39.44 2.66
N ASP A 138 -7.71 -39.10 2.21
CA ASP A 138 -7.02 -37.92 2.72
C ASP A 138 -7.85 -36.64 2.52
N GLY A 139 -8.05 -35.87 3.59
CA GLY A 139 -8.98 -34.73 3.61
C GLY A 139 -10.45 -35.07 3.32
N GLY A 140 -10.82 -36.35 3.42
CA GLY A 140 -12.13 -36.87 3.05
C GLY A 140 -13.20 -36.75 4.13
N GLN A 141 -12.91 -36.17 5.31
CA GLN A 141 -13.90 -36.03 6.38
C GLN A 141 -15.13 -35.25 5.90
N GLN A 142 -16.30 -35.58 6.45
CA GLN A 142 -17.55 -34.88 6.21
C GLN A 142 -17.44 -33.40 6.63
N GLN A 143 -18.13 -32.52 5.90
CA GLN A 143 -18.14 -31.07 6.15
C GLN A 143 -19.57 -30.54 6.10
N LEU A 144 -19.90 -29.61 6.99
CA LEU A 144 -21.18 -28.90 7.00
C LEU A 144 -20.92 -27.43 7.29
N PHE A 145 -21.36 -26.58 6.38
CA PHE A 145 -21.15 -25.13 6.47
C PHE A 145 -22.25 -24.38 5.73
N ALA A 146 -22.37 -23.09 6.02
CA ALA A 146 -23.23 -22.15 5.33
C ALA A 146 -22.38 -21.03 4.72
N TYR A 147 -22.78 -20.49 3.58
CA TYR A 147 -22.11 -19.33 3.01
C TYR A 147 -23.05 -18.37 2.29
N LYS A 148 -22.66 -17.11 2.20
CA LYS A 148 -23.40 -16.04 1.49
C LYS A 148 -22.44 -15.08 0.81
N ASP A 149 -22.60 -14.86 -0.50
CA ASP A 149 -21.76 -13.91 -1.23
C ASP A 149 -21.93 -12.49 -0.68
N VAL A 150 -20.82 -11.81 -0.40
CA VAL A 150 -20.84 -10.44 0.10
C VAL A 150 -21.08 -9.47 -1.07
N PRO A 151 -22.13 -8.64 -1.07
CA PRO A 151 -22.35 -7.66 -2.15
C PRO A 151 -21.20 -6.66 -2.24
N LEU A 152 -20.86 -6.23 -3.46
CA LEU A 152 -19.78 -5.28 -3.72
C LEU A 152 -19.91 -3.99 -2.88
N ALA A 153 -21.13 -3.44 -2.78
CA ALA A 153 -21.38 -2.23 -1.99
C ALA A 153 -21.02 -2.41 -0.51
N SER A 154 -21.28 -3.59 0.06
CA SER A 154 -20.90 -3.92 1.44
C SER A 154 -19.38 -4.03 1.57
N ARG A 155 -18.69 -4.65 0.60
CA ARG A 155 -17.22 -4.73 0.59
C ARG A 155 -16.60 -3.34 0.54
N MET A 156 -17.08 -2.48 -0.34
CA MET A 156 -16.60 -1.12 -0.47
C MET A 156 -16.86 -0.31 0.81
N GLY A 157 -18.06 -0.45 1.39
CA GLY A 157 -18.40 0.18 2.67
C GLY A 157 -17.46 -0.25 3.79
N LYS A 158 -17.24 -1.56 3.96
CA LYS A 158 -16.29 -2.10 4.95
C LYS A 158 -14.86 -1.62 4.70
N TYR A 159 -14.42 -1.60 3.44
CA TYR A 159 -13.08 -1.15 3.07
C TYR A 159 -12.81 0.30 3.49
N PHE A 160 -13.71 1.23 3.14
CA PHE A 160 -13.56 2.63 3.51
C PHE A 160 -13.80 2.89 5.01
N ALA A 161 -14.67 2.11 5.66
CA ALA A 161 -14.91 2.22 7.10
C ALA A 161 -13.68 1.83 7.93
N ASN A 162 -12.88 0.87 7.47
CA ASN A 162 -11.70 0.37 8.19
C ASN A 162 -10.39 1.06 7.80
N LEU A 163 -10.44 2.05 6.90
CA LEU A 163 -9.27 2.69 6.32
C LEU A 163 -8.43 3.45 7.36
N ILE A 164 -9.09 3.99 8.38
CA ILE A 164 -8.47 4.70 9.50
C ILE A 164 -8.95 4.05 10.78
N THR A 165 -8.01 3.54 11.58
CA THR A 165 -8.27 3.08 12.94
C THR A 165 -7.56 4.01 13.92
N ILE A 166 -8.25 4.33 15.01
CA ILE A 166 -7.70 5.13 16.10
C ILE A 166 -7.51 4.19 17.27
N ASP A 167 -6.31 4.18 17.83
CA ASP A 167 -5.99 3.37 18.99
C ASP A 167 -6.72 3.92 20.22
N ASP A 168 -7.35 3.02 20.97
CA ASP A 168 -8.15 3.33 22.14
C ASP A 168 -7.75 2.43 23.30
N ILE A 169 -7.83 2.98 24.51
CA ILE A 169 -7.46 2.25 25.72
C ILE A 169 -8.29 1.00 25.95
N ASN A 170 -9.40 0.77 25.26
CA ASN A 170 -10.26 -0.41 25.41
C ASN A 170 -10.07 -1.44 24.28
N ASN A 171 -9.08 -1.25 23.41
CA ASN A 171 -8.85 -2.16 22.27
C ASN A 171 -8.37 -3.57 22.70
N VAL A 172 -7.84 -3.70 23.91
CA VAL A 172 -7.30 -4.95 24.45
C VAL A 172 -8.05 -5.36 25.72
N GLU A 173 -8.50 -6.61 25.81
CA GLU A 173 -9.26 -7.12 26.95
C GLU A 173 -8.36 -7.48 28.14
N ASP A 174 -7.38 -8.36 27.94
CA ASP A 174 -6.51 -8.88 28.99
C ASP A 174 -5.24 -8.03 29.18
N ILE A 175 -5.24 -7.16 30.20
CA ILE A 175 -4.10 -6.28 30.47
C ILE A 175 -3.45 -6.57 31.83
N VAL A 176 -2.15 -6.35 31.88
CA VAL A 176 -1.41 -6.29 33.14
C VAL A 176 -1.43 -4.85 33.66
N GLY A 177 -1.91 -4.64 34.88
CA GLY A 177 -1.98 -3.32 35.52
C GLY A 177 -3.23 -2.50 35.17
N GLU A 178 -3.22 -1.20 35.48
CA GLU A 178 -4.36 -0.31 35.26
C GLU A 178 -4.45 0.17 33.81
N ARG A 179 -5.67 0.16 33.26
CA ARG A 179 -5.98 0.69 31.93
C ARG A 179 -5.82 2.21 31.93
N GLY A 180 -5.13 2.76 30.94
CA GLY A 180 -4.98 4.21 30.85
C GLY A 180 -3.82 4.66 29.97
N LEU A 181 -3.59 5.97 29.99
CA LEU A 181 -2.49 6.62 29.31
C LEU A 181 -1.51 7.18 30.33
N THR A 182 -0.23 6.88 30.15
CA THR A 182 0.86 7.37 30.99
C THR A 182 1.77 8.26 30.17
N PHE A 183 2.07 9.45 30.69
CA PHE A 183 3.06 10.35 30.11
C PHE A 183 4.38 10.25 30.87
N THR A 184 5.49 10.21 30.13
CA THR A 184 6.83 10.26 30.69
C THR A 184 7.68 11.29 29.94
N LEU A 185 8.59 11.94 30.67
CA LEU A 185 9.63 12.81 30.08
C LEU A 185 10.88 12.01 29.66
N HIS A 186 11.06 10.81 30.23
CA HIS A 186 12.18 9.92 29.96
C HIS A 186 11.66 8.54 29.60
N ASP A 187 11.88 8.14 28.34
CA ASP A 187 11.33 6.91 27.78
C ASP A 187 11.97 5.65 28.43
N PRO A 188 11.15 4.72 28.96
CA PRO A 188 11.61 3.43 29.46
C PRO A 188 12.44 2.62 28.44
N VAL A 189 12.19 2.76 27.12
CA VAL A 189 12.99 2.10 26.07
C VAL A 189 14.47 2.45 26.17
N TYR A 190 14.80 3.65 26.68
CA TYR A 190 16.16 4.11 26.89
C TYR A 190 16.63 3.96 28.35
N GLY A 191 16.06 3.00 29.08
CA GLY A 191 16.35 2.79 30.50
C GLY A 191 15.92 3.95 31.41
N GLY A 192 15.08 4.88 30.92
CA GLY A 192 14.61 6.03 31.68
C GLY A 192 15.65 7.14 31.92
N GLU A 193 16.85 7.05 31.33
CA GLU A 193 17.90 8.06 31.54
C GLU A 193 17.82 9.20 30.52
N LYS A 194 17.55 8.88 29.26
CA LYS A 194 17.52 9.85 28.16
C LYS A 194 16.24 10.69 28.19
N PHE A 195 16.38 12.02 28.12
CA PHE A 195 15.24 12.90 27.89
C PHE A 195 14.61 12.57 26.52
N SER A 196 13.43 11.99 26.57
CA SER A 196 12.75 11.40 25.43
C SER A 196 11.27 11.28 25.81
N PRO A 197 10.48 12.34 25.63
CA PRO A 197 9.08 12.30 26.03
C PRO A 197 8.31 11.20 25.29
N ALA A 198 7.39 10.54 25.99
CA ALA A 198 6.54 9.52 25.40
C ALA A 198 5.16 9.45 26.08
N ILE A 199 4.15 9.04 25.30
CA ILE A 199 2.83 8.66 25.76
C ILE A 199 2.71 7.15 25.56
N ILE A 200 2.49 6.45 26.66
CA ILE A 200 2.38 5.00 26.73
C ILE A 200 0.94 4.64 27.05
N GLY A 201 0.33 3.77 26.26
CA GLY A 201 -1.01 3.24 26.52
C GLY A 201 -0.95 1.87 27.17
N ASN A 202 -1.87 1.63 28.10
CA ASN A 202 -2.17 0.31 28.63
C ASN A 202 -3.63 -0.02 28.31
N GLY A 203 -3.85 -1.09 27.55
CA GLY A 203 -5.15 -1.41 26.96
C GLY A 203 -5.34 -0.96 25.50
N THR A 204 -4.36 -0.25 24.95
CA THR A 204 -4.24 0.08 23.52
C THR A 204 -3.61 -1.05 22.72
N THR A 205 -3.77 -1.05 21.40
CA THR A 205 -3.09 -1.99 20.50
C THR A 205 -1.58 -1.77 20.50
N HIS A 206 -1.12 -0.53 20.46
CA HIS A 206 0.30 -0.17 20.58
C HIS A 206 0.63 0.25 22.00
N LYS A 207 1.79 -0.19 22.51
CA LYS A 207 2.29 0.24 23.82
C LYS A 207 2.65 1.73 23.80
N TYR A 208 3.41 2.15 22.80
CA TYR A 208 3.85 3.53 22.62
C TYR A 208 2.95 4.21 21.61
N LEU A 209 2.21 5.24 22.03
CA LEU A 209 1.26 5.96 21.18
C LEU A 209 1.88 7.19 20.52
N LEU A 210 2.72 7.91 21.27
CA LEU A 210 3.47 9.05 20.78
C LEU A 210 4.84 9.00 21.43
N TYR A 211 5.91 9.11 20.66
CA TYR A 211 7.27 9.09 21.21
C TYR A 211 8.21 9.96 20.37
N PHE A 212 9.29 10.38 21.02
CA PHE A 212 10.34 11.17 20.41
C PHE A 212 11.60 10.33 20.37
N ASP A 213 12.35 10.39 19.28
CA ASP A 213 13.65 9.74 19.20
C ASP A 213 14.65 10.58 18.38
N SER A 214 15.83 10.02 18.14
CA SER A 214 16.89 10.69 17.38
C SER A 214 16.85 10.39 15.87
N LYS A 215 15.77 9.75 15.38
CA LYS A 215 15.60 9.38 13.96
C LYS A 215 14.54 10.29 13.36
N PHE A 216 14.83 10.88 12.21
CA PHE A 216 13.84 11.69 11.51
C PHE A 216 12.73 10.80 10.90
N PRO A 217 11.44 11.15 11.05
CA PRO A 217 10.92 12.32 11.78
C PRO A 217 11.07 12.17 13.28
N PHE A 218 11.57 13.20 13.99
CA PHE A 218 11.87 13.11 15.44
C PHE A 218 10.64 12.91 16.34
N VAL A 219 9.45 12.96 15.77
CA VAL A 219 8.16 12.76 16.44
C VAL A 219 7.45 11.62 15.71
N HIS A 220 7.10 10.59 16.45
CA HIS A 220 6.45 9.39 15.93
C HIS A 220 5.11 9.19 16.63
N GLN A 221 4.13 8.66 15.89
CA GLN A 221 2.81 8.39 16.41
C GLN A 221 2.30 7.03 15.92
N ASN A 222 1.67 6.30 16.83
CA ASN A 222 0.93 5.07 16.58
C ASN A 222 -0.56 5.20 16.96
N ILE A 223 -1.04 6.43 17.25
CA ILE A 223 -2.43 6.71 17.62
C ILE A 223 -3.36 6.45 16.44
N VAL A 224 -2.98 6.90 15.24
CA VAL A 224 -3.77 6.75 14.02
C VAL A 224 -3.06 5.80 13.09
N THR A 225 -3.72 4.70 12.77
CA THR A 225 -3.23 3.69 11.82
C THR A 225 -4.02 3.77 10.52
N ILE A 226 -3.32 3.74 9.39
CA ILE A 226 -3.92 3.65 8.06
C ILE A 226 -3.89 2.18 7.64
N ASN A 227 -5.06 1.62 7.35
CA ASN A 227 -5.19 0.26 6.84
C ASN A 227 -5.56 0.32 5.35
N LEU A 228 -4.66 -0.16 4.51
CA LEU A 228 -4.91 -0.23 3.06
C LEU A 228 -5.48 -1.59 2.63
N GLY A 229 -5.57 -2.53 3.56
CA GLY A 229 -6.10 -3.88 3.37
C GLY A 229 -5.01 -4.93 3.64
N THR A 230 -5.43 -6.15 3.95
CA THR A 230 -4.51 -7.25 4.25
C THR A 230 -4.06 -7.95 2.97
N SER A 231 -2.76 -8.21 2.86
CA SER A 231 -2.19 -9.04 1.82
C SER A 231 -2.31 -10.52 2.22
N TYR A 232 -2.72 -11.37 1.29
CA TYR A 232 -2.93 -12.81 1.55
C TYR A 232 -2.07 -13.71 0.64
N THR A 233 -1.40 -13.15 -0.35
CA THR A 233 -0.56 -13.91 -1.28
C THR A 233 0.86 -13.37 -1.37
N VAL A 234 1.04 -12.05 -1.31
CA VAL A 234 2.38 -11.44 -1.37
C VAL A 234 3.04 -11.45 0.02
N ASN A 235 2.39 -10.82 1.01
CA ASN A 235 2.82 -10.76 2.40
C ASN A 235 1.66 -11.20 3.30
N GLN A 236 1.51 -12.51 3.48
CA GLN A 236 0.36 -13.12 4.14
C GLN A 236 0.10 -12.55 5.53
N GLY A 237 -1.12 -12.03 5.75
CA GLY A 237 -1.58 -11.52 7.04
C GLY A 237 -1.08 -10.11 7.39
N VAL A 238 -0.32 -9.46 6.51
CA VAL A 238 0.24 -8.12 6.77
C VAL A 238 -0.54 -7.06 6.01
N ASP A 239 -0.82 -5.93 6.65
CA ASP A 239 -1.43 -4.77 5.99
C ASP A 239 -0.51 -4.22 4.87
N VAL A 240 -1.14 -3.75 3.79
CA VAL A 240 -0.47 -3.23 2.59
C VAL A 240 0.32 -1.96 2.89
N PHE A 241 -0.19 -1.05 3.73
CA PHE A 241 0.53 0.14 4.17
C PHE A 241 1.80 -0.24 4.93
N SER A 242 1.71 -1.18 5.86
CA SER A 242 2.87 -1.71 6.59
C SER A 242 3.88 -2.35 5.64
N THR A 243 3.42 -3.13 4.66
CA THR A 243 4.27 -3.72 3.61
C THR A 243 5.03 -2.65 2.80
N MET A 244 4.38 -1.52 2.52
CA MET A 244 4.93 -0.43 1.72
C MET A 244 5.95 0.42 2.48
N THR A 245 5.73 0.61 3.78
CA THR A 245 6.45 1.57 4.63
C THR A 245 7.49 0.93 5.55
N SER A 246 7.45 -0.40 5.76
CA SER A 246 8.44 -1.12 6.55
C SER A 246 9.81 -1.15 5.87
N HIS A 247 10.87 -1.05 6.68
CA HIS A 247 12.26 -1.16 6.21
C HIS A 247 12.59 -2.56 5.69
N GLN A 248 13.61 -2.67 4.84
CA GLN A 248 14.00 -3.91 4.14
C GLN A 248 15.49 -4.22 4.35
N GLY A 249 15.96 -5.40 3.92
CA GLY A 249 17.36 -5.81 4.01
C GLY A 249 17.73 -6.45 5.35
N SER A 250 19.03 -6.60 5.58
CA SER A 250 19.61 -7.19 6.79
C SER A 250 19.27 -6.42 8.08
N TYR A 251 19.19 -7.16 9.19
CA TYR A 251 18.94 -6.59 10.52
C TYR A 251 20.10 -5.72 11.00
N ILE A 252 19.77 -4.58 11.60
CA ILE A 252 20.74 -3.76 12.33
C ILE A 252 20.58 -4.08 13.81
N LYS A 253 21.56 -4.76 14.39
CA LYS A 253 21.60 -5.02 15.83
C LYS A 253 22.17 -3.82 16.57
N SER A 254 21.63 -3.56 17.74
CA SER A 254 22.14 -2.63 18.74
C SER A 254 21.90 -3.21 20.13
N THR A 255 22.59 -2.67 21.12
CA THR A 255 22.30 -2.99 22.53
C THR A 255 20.91 -2.48 22.87
N VAL A 256 19.99 -3.40 23.20
CA VAL A 256 18.60 -3.11 23.58
C VAL A 256 18.42 -3.51 25.05
N THR A 257 17.87 -2.60 25.84
CA THR A 257 17.40 -2.88 27.21
C THR A 257 15.90 -3.11 27.14
N TYR A 258 15.47 -4.34 27.42
CA TYR A 258 14.07 -4.72 27.41
C TYR A 258 13.35 -4.31 28.70
N PRO A 259 12.00 -4.30 28.73
CA PRO A 259 11.23 -3.91 29.91
C PRO A 259 11.63 -4.62 31.21
N THR A 260 12.01 -5.90 31.15
CA THR A 260 12.46 -6.67 32.33
C THR A 260 13.84 -6.26 32.87
N GLY A 261 14.54 -5.34 32.18
CA GLY A 261 15.93 -4.98 32.45
C GLY A 261 16.96 -5.87 31.75
N LEU A 262 16.52 -6.90 31.01
CA LEU A 262 17.40 -7.74 30.21
C LEU A 262 18.08 -6.91 29.11
N VAL A 263 19.41 -7.01 29.00
CA VAL A 263 20.21 -6.33 27.98
C VAL A 263 20.80 -7.35 27.02
N GLU A 264 20.52 -7.21 25.73
CA GLU A 264 21.06 -8.07 24.68
C GLU A 264 21.25 -7.30 23.35
N GLU A 265 22.02 -7.89 22.44
CA GLU A 265 22.16 -7.39 21.07
C GLU A 265 20.99 -7.85 20.20
N SER A 266 20.07 -6.93 19.93
CA SER A 266 18.85 -7.18 19.17
C SER A 266 18.62 -6.11 18.11
N ALA A 267 17.83 -6.45 17.10
CA ALA A 267 17.37 -5.48 16.09
C ALA A 267 15.98 -4.91 16.43
N ASP A 268 15.41 -5.30 17.57
CA ASP A 268 14.05 -4.98 17.97
C ASP A 268 13.85 -3.47 18.17
N ASN A 269 12.73 -2.98 17.68
CA ASN A 269 12.28 -1.61 17.88
C ASN A 269 11.12 -1.60 18.89
N LEU A 270 11.47 -1.47 20.17
CA LEU A 270 10.51 -1.53 21.27
C LEU A 270 9.40 -0.45 21.17
N HIS A 271 9.65 0.68 20.52
CA HIS A 271 8.63 1.70 20.25
C HIS A 271 7.49 1.26 19.32
N THR A 272 7.65 0.12 18.65
CA THR A 272 6.62 -0.47 17.77
C THR A 272 5.90 -1.64 18.43
N ALA A 273 6.09 -1.84 19.73
CA ALA A 273 5.47 -2.93 20.48
C ALA A 273 3.94 -2.88 20.37
N THR A 274 3.39 -3.98 19.88
CA THR A 274 1.95 -4.22 19.76
C THR A 274 1.54 -5.38 20.65
N TYR A 275 0.32 -5.31 21.16
CA TYR A 275 -0.25 -6.30 22.05
C TYR A 275 -0.50 -7.63 21.34
N MET A 276 -0.11 -8.73 21.97
CA MET A 276 -0.37 -10.09 21.53
C MET A 276 -0.79 -10.95 22.73
N GLN A 277 -2.07 -11.27 22.81
CA GLN A 277 -2.69 -11.99 23.94
C GLN A 277 -1.97 -13.30 24.25
N GLY A 278 -1.59 -13.50 25.51
CA GLY A 278 -0.95 -14.72 26.00
C GLY A 278 0.45 -14.97 25.42
N SER A 279 1.05 -13.96 24.77
CA SER A 279 2.35 -14.11 24.11
C SER A 279 3.45 -14.51 25.08
N ARG A 280 3.46 -13.95 26.30
CA ARG A 280 4.45 -14.30 27.33
C ARG A 280 4.32 -15.74 27.81
N GLU A 281 3.10 -16.23 27.99
CA GLU A 281 2.86 -17.62 28.40
C GLU A 281 3.23 -18.60 27.28
N SER A 282 3.04 -18.19 26.03
CA SER A 282 3.35 -19.02 24.86
C SER A 282 4.86 -19.17 24.58
N SER A 283 5.71 -18.29 25.12
CA SER A 283 7.13 -18.23 24.79
C SER A 283 7.99 -17.76 25.96
N LEU A 284 8.90 -18.62 26.42
CA LEU A 284 9.89 -18.29 27.45
C LEU A 284 10.73 -17.05 27.08
N LEU A 285 11.04 -16.89 25.79
CA LEU A 285 11.78 -15.73 25.30
C LEU A 285 11.02 -14.41 25.56
N TYR A 286 9.70 -14.42 25.38
CA TYR A 286 8.89 -13.25 25.64
C TYR A 286 8.71 -13.01 27.13
N ALA A 287 8.61 -14.08 27.94
CA ALA A 287 8.58 -13.95 29.39
C ALA A 287 9.86 -13.33 29.97
N ASP A 288 11.04 -13.65 29.40
CA ASP A 288 12.33 -13.11 29.83
C ASP A 288 12.55 -11.65 29.40
N ARG A 289 11.94 -11.23 28.28
CA ARG A 289 12.10 -9.88 27.70
C ARG A 289 11.04 -8.89 28.16
N TYR A 290 9.78 -9.29 28.25
CA TYR A 290 8.66 -8.37 28.43
C TYR A 290 7.94 -8.59 29.77
N GLU A 291 7.48 -7.50 30.37
CA GLU A 291 6.69 -7.51 31.61
C GLU A 291 5.18 -7.67 31.34
N ASP A 292 4.76 -7.46 30.09
CA ASP A 292 3.38 -7.52 29.61
C ASP A 292 3.32 -8.09 28.17
N ASP A 293 2.12 -8.29 27.66
CA ASP A 293 1.89 -8.95 26.37
C ASP A 293 2.14 -8.03 25.15
N TYR A 294 2.81 -6.88 25.32
CA TYR A 294 3.25 -6.02 24.23
C TYR A 294 4.58 -6.50 23.63
N THR A 295 4.55 -7.69 23.04
CA THR A 295 5.76 -8.44 22.64
C THR A 295 6.05 -8.41 21.15
N ASN A 296 5.08 -8.02 20.32
CA ASN A 296 5.23 -7.99 18.87
C ASN A 296 5.81 -6.65 18.41
N VAL A 297 7.09 -6.65 18.06
CA VAL A 297 7.87 -5.47 17.68
C VAL A 297 8.38 -5.58 16.24
N ALA A 298 8.42 -4.45 15.53
CA ALA A 298 9.16 -4.34 14.29
C ALA A 298 10.67 -4.32 14.56
N THR A 299 11.46 -4.54 13.52
CA THR A 299 12.93 -4.59 13.62
C THR A 299 13.58 -3.51 12.77
N TYR A 300 14.71 -2.96 13.23
CA TYR A 300 15.57 -2.12 12.43
C TYR A 300 16.30 -2.92 11.35
N LYS A 301 16.29 -2.39 10.12
CA LYS A 301 16.91 -2.99 8.95
C LYS A 301 17.72 -1.96 8.16
N THR A 302 18.72 -2.43 7.40
CA THR A 302 19.69 -1.60 6.66
C THR A 302 19.09 -0.84 5.48
N GLY A 303 18.15 -1.45 4.78
CA GLY A 303 17.51 -0.94 3.59
C GLY A 303 16.30 -0.04 3.86
N LYS A 304 15.93 0.74 2.85
CA LYS A 304 14.75 1.62 2.90
C LYS A 304 13.47 0.81 2.76
N SER A 305 12.36 1.44 3.09
CA SER A 305 11.05 0.92 2.73
C SER A 305 10.84 0.87 1.22
N LYS A 306 9.83 0.12 0.77
CA LYS A 306 9.50 0.02 -0.66
C LYS A 306 9.19 1.39 -1.24
N VAL A 307 8.36 2.17 -0.54
CA VAL A 307 8.08 3.57 -0.90
C VAL A 307 9.35 4.40 -0.85
N GLY A 308 10.22 4.20 0.15
CA GLY A 308 11.48 4.92 0.28
C GLY A 308 12.43 4.72 -0.91
N TYR A 309 12.60 3.49 -1.41
CA TYR A 309 13.41 3.24 -2.61
C TYR A 309 12.81 3.91 -3.85
N SER A 310 11.52 3.69 -4.09
CA SER A 310 10.79 4.31 -5.21
C SER A 310 10.89 5.84 -5.18
N PHE A 311 10.71 6.45 -4.01
CA PHE A 311 10.81 7.88 -3.83
C PHE A 311 12.21 8.42 -4.13
N VAL A 312 13.26 7.75 -3.64
CA VAL A 312 14.65 8.20 -3.88
C VAL A 312 14.97 8.17 -5.37
N ILE A 313 14.70 7.05 -6.06
CA ILE A 313 15.00 6.96 -7.50
C ILE A 313 14.13 7.93 -8.30
N GLY A 314 12.85 8.06 -7.94
CA GLY A 314 11.89 8.92 -8.63
C GLY A 314 12.22 10.40 -8.44
N LEU A 315 12.54 10.82 -7.21
CA LEU A 315 12.86 12.22 -6.91
C LEU A 315 14.15 12.66 -7.61
N ILE A 316 15.19 11.82 -7.61
CA ILE A 316 16.43 12.15 -8.32
C ILE A 316 16.17 12.19 -9.84
N ALA A 317 15.37 11.27 -10.37
CA ALA A 317 14.98 11.30 -11.78
C ALA A 317 14.17 12.56 -12.13
N VAL A 318 13.27 13.01 -11.25
CA VAL A 318 12.52 14.27 -11.41
C VAL A 318 13.47 15.46 -11.42
N ILE A 319 14.37 15.57 -10.42
CA ILE A 319 15.37 16.65 -10.36
C ILE A 319 16.20 16.68 -11.64
N MET A 320 16.73 15.53 -12.07
CA MET A 320 17.47 15.39 -13.33
C MET A 320 16.63 15.82 -14.53
N SER A 321 15.35 15.46 -14.55
CA SER A 321 14.45 15.79 -15.65
C SER A 321 14.21 17.28 -15.78
N TYR A 322 14.01 18.00 -14.67
CA TYR A 322 13.86 19.45 -14.70
C TYR A 322 15.17 20.16 -15.02
N LEU A 323 16.29 19.71 -14.45
CA LEU A 323 17.62 20.29 -14.70
C LEU A 323 18.08 20.16 -16.16
N ILE A 324 17.66 19.10 -16.85
CA ILE A 324 18.05 18.86 -18.25
C ILE A 324 16.94 19.31 -19.21
N GLY A 325 15.71 18.85 -18.98
CA GLY A 325 14.59 19.03 -19.90
C GLY A 325 14.15 20.49 -20.06
N VAL A 326 14.11 21.26 -18.96
CA VAL A 326 13.72 22.68 -19.02
C VAL A 326 14.76 23.50 -19.80
N PRO A 327 16.08 23.48 -19.47
CA PRO A 327 17.07 24.21 -20.24
C PRO A 327 17.13 23.79 -21.70
N LEU A 328 17.08 22.49 -22.00
CA LEU A 328 17.10 22.02 -23.39
C LEU A 328 15.87 22.49 -24.17
N GLY A 329 14.67 22.40 -23.58
CA GLY A 329 13.46 22.90 -24.25
C GLY A 329 13.45 24.41 -24.45
N ILE A 330 14.00 25.19 -23.51
CA ILE A 330 14.22 26.64 -23.68
C ILE A 330 15.17 26.90 -24.85
N LEU A 331 16.28 26.15 -24.94
CA LEU A 331 17.24 26.27 -26.03
C LEU A 331 16.62 25.90 -27.39
N MET A 332 15.77 24.86 -27.44
CA MET A 332 15.03 24.48 -28.64
C MET A 332 14.09 25.60 -29.10
N ALA A 333 13.35 26.23 -28.18
CA ALA A 333 12.46 27.35 -28.51
C ALA A 333 13.23 28.57 -29.01
N ARG A 334 14.34 28.94 -28.35
CA ARG A 334 15.18 30.08 -28.75
C ARG A 334 15.85 29.87 -30.11
N LYS A 335 16.21 28.62 -30.43
CA LYS A 335 16.85 28.24 -31.70
C LYS A 335 15.88 27.45 -32.58
N LYS A 336 14.62 27.90 -32.66
CA LYS A 336 13.57 27.27 -33.46
C LYS A 336 14.06 26.98 -34.89
N ASP A 337 13.78 25.78 -35.38
CA ASP A 337 14.13 25.27 -36.71
C ASP A 337 15.64 25.15 -37.00
N LYS A 338 16.51 25.40 -36.01
CA LYS A 338 17.97 25.16 -36.09
C LYS A 338 18.34 23.77 -35.59
N LEU A 339 19.63 23.44 -35.65
CA LEU A 339 20.16 22.12 -35.31
C LEU A 339 19.75 21.62 -33.91
N VAL A 340 19.82 22.48 -32.89
CA VAL A 340 19.44 22.13 -31.50
C VAL A 340 17.97 21.70 -31.42
N ASP A 341 17.09 22.43 -32.11
CA ASP A 341 15.66 22.11 -32.17
C ASP A 341 15.41 20.79 -32.91
N LYS A 342 16.10 20.56 -34.04
CA LYS A 342 15.98 19.32 -34.81
C LYS A 342 16.47 18.09 -34.03
N ILE A 343 17.63 18.18 -33.36
CA ILE A 343 18.17 17.09 -32.53
C ILE A 343 17.27 16.84 -31.33
N GLY A 344 16.82 17.89 -30.64
CA GLY A 344 15.88 17.75 -29.53
C GLY A 344 14.56 17.11 -29.96
N THR A 345 14.05 17.49 -31.14
CA THR A 345 12.84 16.89 -31.71
C THR A 345 13.05 15.42 -32.04
N LEU A 346 14.18 15.05 -32.62
CA LEU A 346 14.54 13.64 -32.87
C LEU A 346 14.54 12.84 -31.56
N TYR A 347 15.17 13.37 -30.50
CA TYR A 347 15.15 12.74 -29.18
C TYR A 347 13.73 12.57 -28.62
N ILE A 348 12.90 13.63 -28.68
CA ILE A 348 11.52 13.59 -28.20
C ILE A 348 10.73 12.52 -28.96
N VAL A 349 10.84 12.50 -30.30
CA VAL A 349 10.15 11.52 -31.15
C VAL A 349 10.63 10.11 -30.84
N PHE A 350 11.94 9.88 -30.71
CA PHE A 350 12.49 8.57 -30.36
C PHE A 350 11.95 8.05 -29.03
N ILE A 351 12.04 8.86 -27.96
CA ILE A 351 11.60 8.43 -26.62
C ILE A 351 10.10 8.21 -26.54
N ILE A 352 9.29 9.00 -27.25
CA ILE A 352 7.83 8.84 -27.24
C ILE A 352 7.38 7.65 -28.12
N ALA A 353 8.06 7.41 -29.24
CA ALA A 353 7.69 6.35 -30.18
C ALA A 353 8.18 4.95 -29.75
N VAL A 354 9.34 4.88 -29.07
CA VAL A 354 9.92 3.61 -28.64
C VAL A 354 9.24 3.14 -27.34
N PRO A 355 8.73 1.90 -27.27
CA PRO A 355 8.19 1.34 -26.04
C PRO A 355 9.19 1.43 -24.89
N SER A 356 8.71 1.78 -23.69
CA SER A 356 9.60 2.07 -22.57
C SER A 356 10.53 0.93 -22.21
N LEU A 357 10.02 -0.30 -22.30
CA LEU A 357 10.79 -1.51 -22.07
C LEU A 357 12.01 -1.61 -22.98
N ALA A 358 11.88 -1.24 -24.27
CA ALA A 358 12.96 -1.36 -25.25
C ALA A 358 14.12 -0.41 -24.94
N TYR A 359 13.84 0.88 -24.66
CA TYR A 359 14.93 1.79 -24.30
C TYR A 359 15.51 1.45 -22.93
N ILE A 360 14.71 0.99 -21.95
CA ILE A 360 15.25 0.56 -20.65
C ILE A 360 16.26 -0.57 -20.83
N PHE A 361 15.95 -1.58 -21.64
CA PHE A 361 16.90 -2.66 -21.93
C PHE A 361 18.13 -2.18 -22.71
N LEU A 362 17.97 -1.24 -23.65
CA LEU A 362 19.09 -0.62 -24.35
C LEU A 362 20.05 0.07 -23.37
N PHE A 363 19.53 0.93 -22.47
CA PHE A 363 20.36 1.61 -21.47
C PHE A 363 20.93 0.64 -20.42
N LYS A 364 20.20 -0.43 -20.07
CA LYS A 364 20.72 -1.51 -19.23
C LYS A 364 21.92 -2.21 -19.88
N ALA A 365 21.86 -2.52 -21.18
CA ALA A 365 22.95 -3.15 -21.93
C ALA A 365 24.16 -2.23 -22.07
N ILE A 366 23.94 -0.96 -22.44
CA ILE A 366 25.00 0.05 -22.51
C ILE A 366 25.67 0.23 -21.15
N GLY A 367 24.89 0.45 -20.09
CA GLY A 367 25.42 0.60 -18.74
C GLY A 367 26.23 -0.60 -18.26
N GLY A 368 25.71 -1.81 -18.50
CA GLY A 368 26.42 -3.05 -18.20
C GLY A 368 27.76 -3.18 -18.93
N SER A 369 27.85 -2.74 -20.19
CA SER A 369 29.11 -2.73 -20.94
C SER A 369 30.17 -1.80 -20.35
N PHE A 370 29.76 -0.78 -19.60
CA PHE A 370 30.64 0.12 -18.84
C PHE A 370 30.89 -0.34 -17.40
N GLY A 371 30.44 -1.54 -17.02
CA GLY A 371 30.62 -2.10 -15.68
C GLY A 371 29.65 -1.54 -14.62
N LEU A 372 28.57 -0.85 -15.01
CA LEU A 372 27.54 -0.41 -14.07
C LEU A 372 26.67 -1.60 -13.62
N PRO A 373 26.26 -1.68 -12.34
CA PRO A 373 25.33 -2.69 -11.88
C PRO A 373 24.00 -2.61 -12.63
N THR A 374 23.58 -3.73 -13.22
CA THR A 374 22.35 -3.80 -14.02
C THR A 374 21.15 -4.31 -13.22
N THR A 375 21.36 -4.65 -11.95
CA THR A 375 20.34 -5.05 -10.99
C THR A 375 20.64 -4.40 -9.65
N PHE A 376 19.59 -4.22 -8.85
CA PHE A 376 19.68 -3.75 -7.48
C PHE A 376 20.10 -4.89 -6.56
N ASP A 377 20.99 -4.60 -5.63
CA ASP A 377 21.40 -5.50 -4.55
C ASP A 377 21.47 -4.70 -3.25
N MET A 378 20.54 -4.98 -2.33
CA MET A 378 20.43 -4.25 -1.07
C MET A 378 21.63 -4.47 -0.14
N GLU A 379 22.35 -5.59 -0.29
CA GLU A 379 23.51 -5.92 0.53
C GLU A 379 24.80 -5.34 -0.07
N SER A 380 24.74 -4.87 -1.33
CA SER A 380 25.88 -4.21 -1.96
C SER A 380 26.13 -2.82 -1.37
N PRO A 381 27.37 -2.50 -0.96
CA PRO A 381 27.72 -1.15 -0.50
C PRO A 381 27.74 -0.12 -1.64
N SER A 382 27.71 -0.57 -2.90
CA SER A 382 27.84 0.30 -4.07
C SER A 382 26.55 1.09 -4.35
N ARG A 383 26.66 2.42 -4.45
CA ARG A 383 25.54 3.28 -4.86
C ARG A 383 25.36 3.38 -6.38
N LEU A 384 26.23 2.73 -7.17
CA LEU A 384 26.17 2.78 -8.64
C LEU A 384 24.90 2.11 -9.19
N MET A 385 24.29 1.17 -8.45
CA MET A 385 23.03 0.53 -8.82
C MET A 385 21.84 1.49 -8.96
N TYR A 386 21.93 2.71 -8.41
CA TYR A 386 20.89 3.73 -8.57
C TYR A 386 20.94 4.43 -9.94
N ILE A 387 22.10 4.45 -10.61
CA ILE A 387 22.32 5.27 -11.82
C ILE A 387 21.39 4.85 -12.97
N LEU A 388 21.41 3.57 -13.34
CA LEU A 388 20.66 3.08 -14.50
C LEU A 388 19.13 3.19 -14.32
N PRO A 389 18.53 2.86 -13.16
CA PRO A 389 17.12 3.13 -12.88
C PRO A 389 16.78 4.61 -13.00
N ILE A 390 17.58 5.50 -12.41
CA ILE A 390 17.34 6.95 -12.39
C ILE A 390 17.37 7.52 -13.82
N VAL A 391 18.41 7.19 -14.58
CA VAL A 391 18.55 7.66 -15.97
C VAL A 391 17.38 7.16 -16.81
N SER A 392 17.07 5.86 -16.74
CA SER A 392 15.95 5.27 -17.49
C SER A 392 14.59 5.90 -17.16
N LEU A 393 14.38 6.26 -15.89
CA LEU A 393 13.16 6.92 -15.44
C LEU A 393 13.10 8.40 -15.86
N ALA A 394 14.24 9.08 -15.94
CA ALA A 394 14.31 10.50 -16.31
C ALA A 394 14.07 10.76 -17.81
N LEU A 395 14.48 9.84 -18.69
CA LEU A 395 14.38 10.02 -20.16
C LEU A 395 12.99 10.46 -20.67
N PRO A 396 11.88 9.74 -20.37
CA PRO A 396 10.56 10.17 -20.83
C PRO A 396 10.13 11.52 -20.26
N SER A 397 10.50 11.81 -19.02
CA SER A 397 10.20 13.08 -18.35
C SER A 397 10.98 14.25 -18.95
N ILE A 398 12.25 14.06 -19.30
CA ILE A 398 13.07 15.04 -20.05
C ILE A 398 12.41 15.35 -21.39
N ALA A 399 12.05 14.34 -22.17
CA ALA A 399 11.41 14.52 -23.47
C ALA A 399 10.07 15.27 -23.34
N ASN A 400 9.27 14.92 -22.33
CA ASN A 400 7.99 15.57 -22.06
C ASN A 400 8.15 17.05 -21.69
N LEU A 401 9.09 17.36 -20.78
CA LEU A 401 9.42 18.73 -20.38
C LEU A 401 9.94 19.55 -21.56
N MET A 402 10.89 19.03 -22.34
CA MET A 402 11.42 19.68 -23.54
C MET A 402 10.31 20.04 -24.53
N LYS A 403 9.41 19.08 -24.79
CA LYS A 403 8.28 19.25 -25.71
C LYS A 403 7.36 20.37 -25.26
N TRP A 404 6.92 20.36 -24.00
CA TRP A 404 5.94 21.33 -23.52
C TRP A 404 6.51 22.71 -23.29
N ILE A 405 7.69 22.85 -22.68
CA ILE A 405 8.29 24.19 -22.50
C ILE A 405 8.55 24.82 -23.87
N ARG A 406 9.02 24.04 -24.86
CA ARG A 406 9.19 24.52 -26.22
C ARG A 406 7.87 25.00 -26.82
N ARG A 407 6.82 24.18 -26.72
CA ARG A 407 5.49 24.52 -27.25
C ARG A 407 4.98 25.81 -26.61
N TYR A 408 4.99 25.91 -25.29
CA TYR A 408 4.50 27.09 -24.59
C TYR A 408 5.32 28.33 -24.93
N MET A 409 6.64 28.24 -25.04
CA MET A 409 7.45 29.38 -25.44
C MET A 409 7.13 29.84 -26.88
N ILE A 410 6.96 28.91 -27.82
CA ILE A 410 6.57 29.25 -29.19
C ILE A 410 5.17 29.89 -29.24
N ASP A 411 4.21 29.39 -28.46
CA ASP A 411 2.87 29.97 -28.38
C ASP A 411 2.95 31.41 -27.82
N GLN A 412 3.74 31.62 -26.76
CA GLN A 412 3.96 32.94 -26.17
C GLN A 412 4.66 33.91 -27.12
N MET A 413 5.58 33.47 -27.98
CA MET A 413 6.24 34.31 -29.00
C MET A 413 5.25 34.97 -29.97
N ASN A 414 4.09 34.37 -30.20
CA ASN A 414 3.08 34.86 -31.14
C ASN A 414 2.04 35.80 -30.48
N SER A 415 2.14 36.03 -29.18
CA SER A 415 1.18 36.84 -28.41
C SER A 415 1.34 38.35 -28.63
N ASP A 416 0.26 39.10 -28.40
CA ASP A 416 0.25 40.55 -28.66
C ASP A 416 1.12 41.35 -27.68
N TYR A 417 1.30 40.89 -26.43
CA TYR A 417 2.22 41.55 -25.50
C TYR A 417 3.68 41.45 -25.98
N VAL A 418 4.05 40.39 -26.72
CA VAL A 418 5.39 40.24 -27.31
C VAL A 418 5.57 41.22 -28.48
N LYS A 419 4.55 41.40 -29.32
CA LYS A 419 4.58 42.40 -30.39
C LYS A 419 4.70 43.82 -29.83
N PHE A 420 3.95 44.11 -28.76
CA PHE A 420 4.03 45.38 -28.05
C PHE A 420 5.43 45.62 -27.45
N ALA A 421 5.98 44.62 -26.74
CA ALA A 421 7.34 44.68 -26.21
C ALA A 421 8.39 44.94 -27.31
N ARG A 422 8.24 44.29 -28.47
CA ARG A 422 9.12 44.51 -29.62
C ARG A 422 8.99 45.93 -30.19
N SER A 423 7.77 46.47 -30.31
CA SER A 423 7.57 47.87 -30.74
C SER A 423 8.15 48.90 -29.76
N GLY A 424 8.26 48.52 -28.48
CA GLY A 424 8.89 49.31 -27.43
C GLY A 424 10.43 49.25 -27.42
N GLY A 425 11.06 48.54 -28.36
CA GLY A 425 12.52 48.51 -28.51
C GLY A 425 13.26 47.49 -27.63
N LEU A 426 12.55 46.61 -26.91
CA LEU A 426 13.19 45.55 -26.13
C LEU A 426 13.93 44.56 -27.04
N THR A 427 15.12 44.12 -26.60
CA THR A 427 15.89 43.11 -27.34
C THR A 427 15.22 41.74 -27.27
N GLU A 428 15.43 40.88 -28.27
CA GLU A 428 14.89 39.51 -28.25
C GLU A 428 15.32 38.75 -26.99
N GLY A 429 16.55 38.95 -26.48
CA GLY A 429 17.01 38.34 -25.23
C GLY A 429 16.17 38.75 -24.01
N GLU A 430 15.82 40.04 -23.90
CA GLU A 430 14.97 40.57 -22.82
C GLU A 430 13.54 40.07 -22.95
N ILE A 431 12.97 40.10 -24.17
CA ILE A 431 11.63 39.58 -24.46
C ILE A 431 11.53 38.10 -24.08
N PHE A 432 12.53 37.30 -24.47
CA PHE A 432 12.56 35.86 -24.16
C PHE A 432 12.62 35.57 -22.66
N THR A 433 13.54 36.22 -21.94
CA THR A 433 13.82 35.90 -20.54
C THR A 433 12.84 36.54 -19.56
N ARG A 434 12.45 37.81 -19.79
CA ARG A 434 11.61 38.57 -18.85
C ARG A 434 10.11 38.42 -19.12
N HIS A 435 9.72 38.12 -20.36
CA HIS A 435 8.30 38.10 -20.75
C HIS A 435 7.84 36.68 -21.17
N ILE A 436 8.44 36.11 -22.21
CA ILE A 436 8.01 34.81 -22.78
C ILE A 436 8.19 33.67 -21.78
N LEU A 437 9.39 33.50 -21.23
CA LEU A 437 9.70 32.38 -20.32
C LEU A 437 8.83 32.44 -19.06
N LYS A 438 8.60 33.64 -18.52
CA LYS A 438 7.77 33.83 -17.33
C LYS A 438 6.35 33.28 -17.53
N ASN A 439 5.72 33.58 -18.67
CA ASN A 439 4.37 33.08 -18.97
C ASN A 439 4.39 31.60 -19.40
N ALA A 440 5.41 31.17 -20.14
CA ALA A 440 5.53 29.78 -20.61
C ALA A 440 5.85 28.78 -19.48
N ALA A 441 6.46 29.23 -18.38
CA ALA A 441 6.82 28.38 -17.25
C ALA A 441 5.62 28.02 -16.35
N ILE A 442 4.53 28.80 -16.37
CA ILE A 442 3.38 28.60 -15.47
C ILE A 442 2.83 27.16 -15.54
N PRO A 443 2.53 26.59 -16.72
CA PRO A 443 2.00 25.22 -16.78
C PRO A 443 3.06 24.15 -16.42
N ILE A 444 4.35 24.46 -16.57
CA ILE A 444 5.44 23.56 -16.16
C ILE A 444 5.53 23.52 -14.63
N ILE A 445 5.42 24.68 -13.98
CA ILE A 445 5.44 24.80 -12.52
C ILE A 445 4.23 24.10 -11.90
N GLN A 446 3.04 24.23 -12.50
CA GLN A 446 1.83 23.52 -12.06
C GLN A 446 2.03 22.00 -11.97
N GLY A 447 2.87 21.42 -12.84
CA GLY A 447 3.15 19.99 -12.88
C GLY A 447 4.18 19.50 -11.85
N ILE A 448 4.90 20.39 -11.15
CA ILE A 448 5.95 20.01 -10.20
C ILE A 448 5.42 19.13 -9.06
N PRO A 449 4.29 19.47 -8.38
CA PRO A 449 3.75 18.62 -7.32
C PRO A 449 3.40 17.21 -7.81
N ALA A 450 2.86 17.08 -9.03
CA ALA A 450 2.56 15.78 -9.64
C ALA A 450 3.82 14.98 -9.94
N ALA A 451 4.89 15.63 -10.42
CA ALA A 451 6.17 14.95 -10.64
C ALA A 451 6.79 14.45 -9.32
N VAL A 452 6.78 15.29 -8.27
CA VAL A 452 7.37 14.95 -6.97
C VAL A 452 6.56 13.89 -6.23
N LEU A 453 5.24 14.04 -6.12
CA LEU A 453 4.40 13.04 -5.45
C LEU A 453 4.25 11.76 -6.29
N GLY A 454 4.33 11.87 -7.61
CA GLY A 454 4.41 10.71 -8.51
C GLY A 454 5.65 9.85 -8.28
N ALA A 455 6.74 10.40 -7.73
CA ALA A 455 7.90 9.58 -7.34
C ALA A 455 7.55 8.54 -6.26
N LEU A 456 6.53 8.81 -5.42
CA LEU A 456 6.06 7.88 -4.39
C LEU A 456 5.24 6.71 -4.97
N THR A 457 4.69 6.84 -6.18
CA THR A 457 3.87 5.76 -6.79
C THR A 457 4.72 4.60 -7.30
N GLY A 458 6.04 4.79 -7.42
CA GLY A 458 6.96 3.81 -7.97
C GLY A 458 6.96 3.75 -9.49
N ALA A 459 8.04 3.20 -10.03
CA ALA A 459 8.28 3.08 -11.46
C ALA A 459 8.15 1.62 -11.89
N ILE A 460 6.92 1.12 -12.01
CA ILE A 460 6.57 -0.30 -12.26
C ILE A 460 7.55 -1.02 -13.20
N ILE A 461 7.73 -0.51 -14.42
CA ILE A 461 8.58 -1.16 -15.44
C ILE A 461 10.07 -1.04 -15.07
N THR A 462 10.53 0.15 -14.69
CA THR A 462 11.94 0.40 -14.34
C THR A 462 12.35 -0.44 -13.13
N GLU A 463 11.54 -0.44 -12.07
CA GLU A 463 11.80 -1.23 -10.87
C GLU A 463 11.80 -2.73 -11.16
N ARG A 464 10.91 -3.21 -12.04
CA ARG A 464 10.90 -4.61 -12.44
C ARG A 464 12.16 -5.01 -13.21
N VAL A 465 12.61 -4.21 -14.17
CA VAL A 465 13.77 -4.53 -15.03
C VAL A 465 15.09 -4.46 -14.28
N TYR A 466 15.23 -3.50 -13.35
CA TYR A 466 16.42 -3.34 -12.51
C TYR A 466 16.31 -4.07 -11.17
N VAL A 467 15.20 -4.76 -10.87
CA VAL A 467 14.97 -5.47 -9.61
C VAL A 467 15.06 -4.53 -8.40
N VAL A 468 14.58 -3.30 -8.55
CA VAL A 468 14.52 -2.35 -7.43
C VAL A 468 13.45 -2.87 -6.44
N PRO A 469 13.76 -2.92 -5.13
CA PRO A 469 12.82 -3.36 -4.10
C PRO A 469 11.80 -2.26 -3.73
N GLY A 470 11.14 -1.70 -4.75
CA GLY A 470 10.19 -0.59 -4.64
C GLY A 470 8.72 -1.01 -4.71
N ILE A 471 7.82 -0.02 -4.61
CA ILE A 471 6.36 -0.23 -4.63
C ILE A 471 5.83 -0.61 -6.03
N GLY A 472 6.47 -0.17 -7.11
CA GLY A 472 6.07 -0.53 -8.47
C GLY A 472 6.25 -2.02 -8.74
N ASN A 473 7.31 -2.61 -8.18
CA ASN A 473 7.51 -4.06 -8.23
C ASN A 473 6.48 -4.82 -7.37
N LEU A 474 6.13 -4.28 -6.18
CA LEU A 474 5.09 -4.86 -5.31
C LEU A 474 3.75 -4.99 -6.03
N LEU A 475 3.31 -3.94 -6.75
CA LEU A 475 2.05 -4.00 -7.50
C LEU A 475 2.10 -5.03 -8.64
N THR A 476 3.24 -5.13 -9.33
CA THR A 476 3.44 -6.14 -10.38
C THR A 476 3.33 -7.56 -9.81
N GLU A 477 3.95 -7.78 -8.65
CA GLU A 477 3.87 -9.07 -7.96
C GLU A 477 2.45 -9.38 -7.52
N ALA A 478 1.74 -8.41 -6.95
CA ALA A 478 0.34 -8.56 -6.54
C ALA A 478 -0.59 -8.91 -7.70
N ILE A 479 -0.43 -8.27 -8.87
CA ILE A 479 -1.22 -8.59 -10.06
C ILE A 479 -0.97 -10.03 -10.51
N ASN A 480 0.30 -10.46 -10.57
CA ASN A 480 0.65 -11.81 -11.00
C ASN A 480 0.19 -12.90 -10.00
N LYS A 481 0.15 -12.57 -8.71
CA LYS A 481 -0.28 -13.47 -7.63
C LYS A 481 -1.76 -13.33 -7.26
N TYR A 482 -2.51 -12.45 -7.93
CA TYR A 482 -3.92 -12.16 -7.63
C TYR A 482 -4.17 -11.71 -6.18
N ASP A 483 -3.25 -10.91 -5.63
CA ASP A 483 -3.39 -10.32 -4.29
C ASP A 483 -4.28 -9.07 -4.35
N ASN A 484 -5.58 -9.30 -4.15
CA ASN A 484 -6.60 -8.27 -4.21
C ASN A 484 -6.37 -7.14 -3.20
N GLY A 485 -5.89 -7.46 -2.00
CA GLY A 485 -5.64 -6.47 -0.94
C GLY A 485 -4.61 -5.44 -1.38
N VAL A 486 -3.48 -5.92 -1.92
CA VAL A 486 -2.42 -5.04 -2.43
C VAL A 486 -2.89 -4.22 -3.64
N ILE A 487 -3.66 -4.81 -4.56
CA ILE A 487 -4.14 -4.09 -5.76
C ILE A 487 -5.10 -2.95 -5.36
N VAL A 488 -6.07 -3.20 -4.48
CA VAL A 488 -7.03 -2.19 -4.02
C VAL A 488 -6.33 -1.12 -3.17
N GLY A 489 -5.48 -1.54 -2.22
CA GLY A 489 -4.69 -0.65 -1.37
C GLY A 489 -3.75 0.27 -2.16
N GLY A 490 -3.02 -0.30 -3.13
CA GLY A 490 -2.16 0.45 -4.04
C GLY A 490 -2.95 1.45 -4.91
N THR A 491 -4.13 1.06 -5.39
CA THR A 491 -5.03 1.94 -6.15
C THR A 491 -5.45 3.15 -5.32
N LEU A 492 -5.89 2.93 -4.08
CA LEU A 492 -6.28 4.01 -3.16
C LEU A 492 -5.10 4.95 -2.90
N PHE A 493 -3.93 4.39 -2.59
CA PHE A 493 -2.71 5.17 -2.35
C PHE A 493 -2.35 6.07 -3.55
N TYR A 494 -2.37 5.53 -4.78
CA TYR A 494 -2.09 6.30 -5.98
C TYR A 494 -3.15 7.37 -6.27
N ALA A 495 -4.43 7.06 -6.03
CA ALA A 495 -5.52 8.00 -6.22
C ALA A 495 -5.40 9.20 -5.26
N ILE A 496 -5.07 8.96 -3.99
CA ILE A 496 -4.81 10.01 -2.98
C ILE A 496 -3.64 10.91 -3.42
N LEU A 497 -2.51 10.32 -3.81
CA LEU A 497 -1.34 11.07 -4.26
C LEU A 497 -1.66 11.92 -5.50
N THR A 498 -2.41 11.36 -6.46
CA THR A 498 -2.80 12.05 -7.68
C THR A 498 -3.67 13.25 -7.37
N VAL A 499 -4.76 13.08 -6.62
CA VAL A 499 -5.66 14.17 -6.24
C VAL A 499 -4.93 15.25 -5.45
N THR A 500 -4.12 14.85 -4.47
CA THR A 500 -3.33 15.78 -3.66
C THR A 500 -2.38 16.59 -4.54
N SER A 501 -1.69 15.94 -5.48
CA SER A 501 -0.76 16.60 -6.38
C SER A 501 -1.42 17.60 -7.31
N LEU A 502 -2.63 17.30 -7.81
CA LEU A 502 -3.38 18.20 -8.67
C LEU A 502 -3.83 19.45 -7.92
N ILE A 503 -4.31 19.29 -6.68
CA ILE A 503 -4.70 20.42 -5.81
C ILE A 503 -3.50 21.29 -5.49
N LEU A 504 -2.37 20.68 -5.12
CA LEU A 504 -1.12 21.43 -4.89
C LEU A 504 -0.64 22.15 -6.16
N GLY A 505 -0.83 21.55 -7.32
CA GLY A 505 -0.54 22.17 -8.62
C GLY A 505 -1.35 23.45 -8.83
N ASP A 506 -2.65 23.44 -8.55
CA ASP A 506 -3.48 24.65 -8.68
C ASP A 506 -3.08 25.74 -7.70
N VAL A 507 -2.77 25.36 -6.46
CA VAL A 507 -2.29 26.30 -5.43
C VAL A 507 -0.99 26.95 -5.89
N LEU A 508 -0.03 26.14 -6.35
CA LEU A 508 1.26 26.63 -6.81
C LEU A 508 1.12 27.54 -8.05
N MET A 509 0.22 27.19 -8.97
CA MET A 509 -0.09 28.02 -10.13
C MET A 509 -0.65 29.39 -9.74
N ALA A 510 -1.60 29.46 -8.79
CA ALA A 510 -2.14 30.74 -8.32
C ALA A 510 -1.15 31.56 -7.48
N MET A 511 -0.19 30.91 -6.81
CA MET A 511 0.91 31.60 -6.12
C MET A 511 1.89 32.24 -7.11
N VAL A 512 2.15 31.58 -8.24
CA VAL A 512 3.13 32.05 -9.24
C VAL A 512 2.54 33.12 -10.17
N ASP A 513 1.27 33.00 -10.55
CA ASP A 513 0.57 34.03 -11.33
C ASP A 513 -0.67 34.55 -10.58
N PRO A 514 -0.59 35.73 -9.93
CA PRO A 514 -1.71 36.29 -9.17
C PRO A 514 -2.89 36.72 -10.03
N ARG A 515 -2.76 36.75 -11.38
CA ARG A 515 -3.87 36.99 -12.30
C ARG A 515 -4.81 35.78 -12.37
N ILE A 516 -4.33 34.59 -11.99
CA ILE A 516 -5.12 33.37 -11.98
C ILE A 516 -5.96 33.39 -10.71
N SER A 517 -7.21 33.83 -10.85
CA SER A 517 -8.19 33.80 -9.75
C SER A 517 -9.21 32.69 -9.92
N PHE A 518 -9.35 31.85 -8.90
CA PHE A 518 -10.39 30.83 -8.81
C PHE A 518 -11.70 31.33 -8.17
N SER A 519 -11.85 32.65 -7.93
CA SER A 519 -13.04 33.23 -7.29
C SER A 519 -14.13 33.62 -8.26
N THR A 520 -13.80 33.85 -9.54
CA THR A 520 -14.72 34.47 -10.49
C THR A 520 -15.04 33.49 -11.61
N LYS A 521 -16.34 33.28 -11.82
CA LYS A 521 -16.87 32.54 -12.97
C LYS A 521 -16.91 33.55 -14.12
N ASP A 522 -15.76 33.87 -14.70
CA ASP A 522 -15.76 34.74 -15.87
C ASP A 522 -16.30 33.92 -17.05
N ARG A 523 -17.42 34.44 -17.57
CA ARG A 523 -18.21 33.92 -18.68
C ARG A 523 -17.46 34.04 -20.00
#